data_AF-A0A1C0VJ61-F1
#
_entry.id   AF-A0A1C0VJ61-F1
#
_cell.length_a   1.000
_cell.length_b   1.000
_cell.length_c   1.000
_cell.angle_alpha   90.00
_cell.angle_beta   90.00
_cell.angle_gamma   90.00
#
_symmetry.space_group_name_H-M   'P 1'
#
loop_
_entity.id
_entity.type
_entity.pdbx_description
1 polymer ?
#
loop_
_entity_poly.entity_id
_entity_poly.type
_entity_poly.pdbx_seq_one_letter_code
_entity_poly.pdbx_strand_id
1 'polypeptide(L)'
;MAISQENLTEEFLNELIQETNTLDHLEIIENVIDSLEQDDSAMVSQSPEGGYLWKFKYGSVEVFVQLTGKSDEDTLTVWSVVLKLPAKDEPKLMRHLLELNCSSTFEARFGIIEDKVVVISTRTLAELSPGEVSRLITIVATIADNNDEALQSEFGLA
;
A
#
# COMPACT_ATOMS: atom_id res chain seq x y z
N MET A 1 -18.04 33.16 38.90
CA MET A 1 -17.81 32.69 37.53
C MET A 1 -17.34 31.25 37.64
N ALA A 2 -18.27 30.31 37.53
CA ALA A 2 -17.96 28.88 37.59
C ALA A 2 -17.74 28.41 36.15
N ILE A 3 -16.60 27.79 35.88
CA ILE A 3 -16.32 27.11 34.63
C ILE A 3 -17.13 25.82 34.68
N SER A 4 -18.12 25.68 33.82
CA SER A 4 -18.88 24.45 33.63
C SER A 4 -17.94 23.41 33.02
N GLN A 5 -17.55 22.39 33.79
CA GLN A 5 -17.09 21.12 33.24
C GLN A 5 -18.32 20.45 32.62
N GLU A 6 -18.53 20.63 31.31
CA GLU A 6 -19.56 19.92 30.56
C GLU A 6 -19.03 18.53 30.13
N ASN A 7 -19.88 17.54 30.36
CA ASN A 7 -19.71 16.10 30.15
C ASN A 7 -18.99 15.75 28.84
N LEU A 8 -17.78 15.18 28.96
CA LEU A 8 -17.21 14.36 27.89
C LEU A 8 -17.95 13.02 27.88
N THR A 9 -18.81 12.81 26.87
CA THR A 9 -19.44 11.51 26.62
C THR A 9 -18.45 10.57 25.93
N GLU A 10 -18.57 9.26 26.16
CA GLU A 10 -17.74 8.26 25.46
C GLU A 10 -17.88 8.36 23.93
N GLU A 11 -19.07 8.71 23.43
CA GLU A 11 -19.29 8.98 22.00
C GLU A 11 -18.45 10.15 21.48
N PHE A 12 -18.37 11.27 22.22
CA PHE A 12 -17.56 12.42 21.82
C PHE A 12 -16.06 12.12 21.87
N LEU A 13 -15.62 11.32 22.85
CA LEU A 13 -14.24 10.85 22.92
C LEU A 13 -13.91 9.91 21.75
N ASN A 14 -14.81 9.01 21.38
CA ASN A 14 -14.64 8.11 20.25
C ASN A 14 -14.61 8.86 18.92
N GLU A 15 -15.46 9.88 18.75
CA GLU A 15 -15.50 10.73 17.55
C GLU A 15 -14.21 11.56 17.40
N LEU A 16 -13.69 12.14 18.49
CA LEU A 16 -12.39 12.81 18.49
C LEU A 16 -11.21 11.87 18.21
N ILE A 17 -11.24 10.65 18.74
CA ILE A 17 -10.20 9.64 18.47
C ILE A 17 -10.24 9.21 17.01
N GLN A 18 -11.42 8.99 16.42
CA GLN A 18 -11.58 8.70 15.00
C GLN A 18 -11.14 9.87 14.11
N GLU A 19 -11.51 11.12 14.41
CA GLU A 19 -11.03 12.29 13.64
C GLU A 19 -9.51 12.46 13.72
N THR A 20 -8.90 12.16 14.87
CA THR A 20 -7.44 12.23 15.03
C THR A 20 -6.74 11.11 14.24
N ASN A 21 -7.26 9.88 14.26
CA ASN A 21 -6.69 8.74 13.52
C ASN A 21 -6.84 8.88 11.99
N THR A 22 -7.86 9.59 11.51
CA THR A 22 -8.15 9.71 10.06
C THR A 22 -7.41 10.87 9.38
N LEU A 23 -7.08 11.94 10.12
CA LEU A 23 -6.06 12.90 9.69
C LEU A 23 -4.65 12.28 9.71
N ASP A 24 -4.42 11.26 10.53
CA ASP A 24 -3.15 10.56 10.69
C ASP A 24 -2.75 9.79 9.42
N HIS A 25 -3.63 8.98 8.82
CA HIS A 25 -3.20 8.07 7.74
C HIS A 25 -2.63 8.78 6.51
N LEU A 26 -3.21 9.91 6.11
CA LEU A 26 -2.70 10.67 4.97
C LEU A 26 -1.30 11.21 5.25
N GLU A 27 -1.13 11.88 6.39
CA GLU A 27 0.16 12.45 6.78
C GLU A 27 1.21 11.35 7.00
N ILE A 28 0.83 10.21 7.57
CA ILE A 28 1.70 9.06 7.72
C ILE A 28 2.13 8.50 6.36
N ILE A 29 1.19 8.34 5.42
CA ILE A 29 1.52 7.86 4.07
C ILE A 29 2.53 8.79 3.42
N GLU A 30 2.31 10.10 3.46
CA GLU A 30 3.22 11.11 2.91
C GLU A 30 4.61 11.04 3.57
N ASN A 31 4.67 11.02 4.90
CA ASN A 31 5.93 10.89 5.64
C ASN A 31 6.69 9.59 5.33
N VAL A 32 5.97 8.48 5.19
CA VAL A 32 6.57 7.19 4.83
C VAL A 32 7.11 7.24 3.41
N ILE A 33 6.35 7.78 2.46
CA ILE A 33 6.79 7.93 1.07
C ILE A 33 8.03 8.83 1.00
N ASP A 34 8.02 9.99 1.66
CA ASP A 34 9.16 10.92 1.71
C ASP A 34 10.44 10.27 2.27
N SER A 35 10.28 9.27 3.15
CA SER A 35 11.42 8.52 3.71
C SER A 35 11.94 7.39 2.81
N LEU A 36 11.10 6.88 1.91
CA LEU A 36 11.40 5.70 1.07
C LEU A 36 11.73 6.06 -0.38
N GLU A 37 11.16 7.16 -0.87
CA GLU A 37 11.25 7.54 -2.26
C GLU A 37 12.67 7.86 -2.69
N GLN A 38 12.95 7.60 -3.96
CA GLN A 38 14.25 7.83 -4.57
C GLN A 38 14.07 8.74 -5.77
N ASP A 39 15.09 9.55 -6.06
CA ASP A 39 15.14 10.44 -7.23
C ASP A 39 14.05 11.55 -7.27
N ASP A 40 13.49 11.98 -6.13
CA ASP A 40 12.41 12.99 -6.09
C ASP A 40 11.23 12.59 -7.01
N SER A 41 10.88 11.30 -6.92
CA SER A 41 9.92 10.60 -7.78
C SER A 41 8.50 10.62 -7.24
N ALA A 42 8.29 11.00 -5.99
CA ALA A 42 6.98 11.01 -5.37
C ALA A 42 5.99 11.93 -6.10
N MET A 43 4.85 11.36 -6.48
CA MET A 43 3.73 12.05 -7.11
C MET A 43 2.43 11.67 -6.43
N VAL A 44 1.51 12.61 -6.28
CA VAL A 44 0.18 12.40 -5.72
C VAL A 44 -0.90 12.85 -6.69
N SER A 45 -2.00 12.09 -6.74
CA SER A 45 -3.22 12.44 -7.44
C SER A 45 -4.41 12.23 -6.52
N GLN A 46 -5.42 13.10 -6.63
CA GLN A 46 -6.63 13.06 -5.82
C GLN A 46 -7.84 12.87 -6.74
N SER A 47 -8.73 11.95 -6.39
CA SER A 47 -9.99 11.77 -7.11
C SER A 47 -11.03 12.80 -6.65
N PRO A 48 -11.96 13.23 -7.52
CA PRO A 48 -13.07 14.09 -7.11
C PRO A 48 -13.97 13.47 -6.03
N GLU A 49 -13.91 12.15 -5.87
CA GLU A 49 -14.70 11.35 -4.93
C GLU A 49 -14.02 11.21 -3.55
N GLY A 50 -12.84 11.80 -3.36
CA GLY A 50 -12.15 11.86 -2.06
C GLY A 50 -11.06 10.81 -1.84
N GLY A 51 -10.71 10.04 -2.88
CA GLY A 51 -9.61 9.07 -2.84
C GLY A 51 -8.26 9.70 -3.20
N TYR A 52 -7.18 9.09 -2.75
CA TYR A 52 -5.80 9.51 -3.00
C TYR A 52 -5.03 8.37 -3.66
N LEU A 53 -4.16 8.71 -4.60
CA LEU A 53 -3.24 7.78 -5.23
C LEU A 53 -1.87 8.42 -5.31
N TRP A 54 -0.92 7.86 -4.58
CA TRP A 54 0.49 8.19 -4.66
C TRP A 54 1.23 7.19 -5.53
N LYS A 55 2.34 7.66 -6.11
CA LYS A 55 3.26 6.88 -6.90
C LYS A 55 4.68 7.36 -6.62
N PHE A 56 5.60 6.44 -6.39
CA PHE A 56 7.01 6.76 -6.18
C PHE A 56 7.90 5.61 -6.64
N LYS A 57 9.19 5.90 -6.84
CA LYS A 57 10.21 4.92 -7.19
C LYS A 57 10.92 4.42 -5.94
N TYR A 58 11.16 3.10 -5.89
CA TYR A 58 11.97 2.45 -4.88
C TYR A 58 12.84 1.39 -5.56
N GLY A 59 14.15 1.60 -5.61
CA GLY A 59 15.07 0.74 -6.34
C GLY A 59 14.76 0.72 -7.84
N SER A 60 14.48 -0.45 -8.41
CA SER A 60 14.10 -0.61 -9.83
C SER A 60 12.60 -0.49 -10.10
N VAL A 61 11.76 -0.53 -9.05
CA VAL A 61 10.31 -0.60 -9.20
C VAL A 61 9.59 0.73 -8.98
N GLU A 62 8.38 0.81 -9.53
CA GLU A 62 7.41 1.87 -9.25
C GLU A 62 6.33 1.34 -8.31
N VAL A 63 6.13 2.03 -7.18
CA VAL A 63 5.20 1.66 -6.11
C VAL A 63 4.01 2.60 -6.13
N PHE A 64 2.82 2.03 -5.99
CA PHE A 64 1.55 2.74 -5.94
C PHE A 64 0.93 2.55 -4.56
N VAL A 65 0.45 3.64 -3.98
CA VAL A 65 -0.28 3.64 -2.70
C VAL A 65 -1.62 4.30 -2.95
N GLN A 66 -2.72 3.62 -2.67
CA GLN A 66 -4.07 4.13 -2.82
C GLN A 66 -4.78 4.14 -1.48
N LEU A 67 -5.44 5.24 -1.18
CA LEU A 67 -6.35 5.41 -0.07
C LEU A 67 -7.72 5.76 -0.64
N THR A 68 -8.73 4.91 -0.43
CA THR A 68 -10.06 5.13 -1.06
C THR A 68 -10.88 6.22 -0.39
N GLY A 69 -10.56 6.56 0.86
CA GLY A 69 -11.26 7.55 1.67
C GLY A 69 -10.69 7.59 3.08
N LYS A 70 -11.50 7.92 4.06
CA LYS A 70 -11.07 8.16 5.46
C LYS A 70 -11.89 7.41 6.49
N SER A 71 -12.87 6.61 6.09
CA SER A 71 -13.67 5.82 7.02
C SER A 71 -13.01 4.48 7.34
N ASP A 72 -13.43 3.83 8.43
CA ASP A 72 -12.93 2.50 8.80
C ASP A 72 -13.17 1.43 7.69
N GLU A 73 -14.21 1.63 6.87
CA GLU A 73 -14.57 0.78 5.72
C GLU A 73 -13.76 1.09 4.45
N ASP A 74 -13.09 2.24 4.41
CA ASP A 74 -12.16 2.56 3.34
C ASP A 74 -10.92 1.68 3.42
N THR A 75 -10.16 1.65 2.34
CA THR A 75 -9.01 0.77 2.20
C THR A 75 -7.73 1.52 1.89
N LEU A 76 -6.64 1.02 2.48
CA LEU A 76 -5.28 1.25 2.03
C LEU A 76 -4.88 0.08 1.13
N THR A 77 -4.53 0.38 -0.11
CA THR A 77 -4.02 -0.59 -1.08
C THR A 77 -2.66 -0.15 -1.58
N VAL A 78 -1.65 -1.00 -1.41
CA VAL A 78 -0.28 -0.76 -1.90
C VAL A 78 0.06 -1.86 -2.91
N TRP A 79 0.56 -1.48 -4.09
CA TRP A 79 1.03 -2.44 -5.06
C TRP A 79 2.20 -1.94 -5.89
N SER A 80 2.90 -2.88 -6.52
CA SER A 80 3.94 -2.59 -7.49
C SER A 80 3.98 -3.67 -8.57
N VAL A 81 4.23 -3.26 -9.81
CA VAL A 81 4.31 -4.16 -10.97
C VAL A 81 5.70 -4.77 -11.03
N VAL A 82 5.77 -6.11 -11.11
CA VAL A 82 7.04 -6.85 -11.17
C VAL A 82 7.27 -7.56 -12.51
N LEU A 83 6.21 -7.84 -13.28
CA LEU A 83 6.32 -8.48 -14.59
C LEU A 83 5.12 -8.14 -15.47
N LYS A 84 5.33 -7.88 -16.76
CA LYS A 84 4.25 -7.75 -17.75
C LYS A 84 3.92 -9.11 -18.35
N LEU A 85 2.64 -9.39 -18.54
CA LEU A 85 2.13 -10.55 -19.26
C LEU A 85 1.81 -10.16 -20.72
N PRO A 86 1.82 -11.13 -21.66
CA PRO A 86 2.14 -12.55 -21.47
C PRO A 86 3.60 -12.79 -21.09
N ALA A 87 3.86 -13.88 -20.36
CA ALA A 87 5.19 -14.29 -19.94
C ALA A 87 5.62 -15.61 -20.59
N LYS A 88 6.91 -15.91 -20.56
CA LYS A 88 7.44 -17.22 -20.93
C LYS A 88 7.04 -18.25 -19.85
N ASP A 89 6.55 -19.41 -20.29
CA ASP A 89 6.21 -20.55 -19.40
C ASP A 89 5.28 -20.15 -18.23
N GLU A 90 4.14 -19.54 -18.55
CA GLU A 90 3.17 -19.08 -17.55
C GLU A 90 2.74 -20.17 -16.54
N PRO A 91 2.53 -21.45 -16.91
CA PRO A 91 2.22 -22.48 -15.90
C PRO A 91 3.29 -22.62 -14.82
N LYS A 92 4.58 -22.47 -15.19
CA LYS A 92 5.69 -22.49 -14.24
C LYS A 92 5.72 -21.21 -13.40
N LEU A 93 5.54 -20.05 -14.04
CA LEU A 93 5.44 -18.75 -13.34
C LEU A 93 4.33 -18.78 -12.29
N MET A 94 3.12 -19.20 -12.65
CA MET A 94 1.98 -19.20 -11.74
C MET A 94 2.19 -20.12 -10.54
N ARG A 95 2.79 -21.31 -10.75
CA ARG A 95 3.18 -22.18 -9.63
C ARG A 95 4.18 -21.49 -8.71
N HIS A 96 5.22 -20.89 -9.28
CA HIS A 96 6.26 -20.22 -8.52
C HIS A 96 5.71 -19.07 -7.65
N LEU A 97 4.88 -18.20 -8.24
CA LEU A 97 4.26 -17.08 -7.51
C LEU A 97 3.34 -17.57 -6.37
N LEU A 98 2.58 -18.65 -6.58
CA LEU A 98 1.73 -19.26 -5.55
C LEU A 98 2.54 -19.89 -4.41
N GLU A 99 3.69 -20.49 -4.71
CA GLU A 99 4.60 -21.02 -3.70
C GLU A 99 5.21 -19.88 -2.85
N LEU A 100 5.64 -18.78 -3.49
CA LEU A 100 6.17 -17.61 -2.80
C LEU A 100 5.16 -16.96 -1.85
N ASN A 101 3.88 -16.92 -2.25
CA ASN A 101 2.79 -16.42 -1.41
C ASN A 101 2.65 -17.17 -0.07
N CYS A 102 3.17 -18.38 0.04
CA CYS A 102 3.12 -19.18 1.27
C CYS A 102 4.36 -19.04 2.17
N SER A 103 5.46 -18.43 1.69
CA SER A 103 6.74 -18.43 2.41
C SER A 103 7.35 -17.05 2.64
N SER A 104 7.19 -16.13 1.70
CA SER A 104 8.10 -14.98 1.58
C SER A 104 7.40 -13.64 1.38
N THR A 105 6.07 -13.60 1.35
CA THR A 105 5.33 -12.37 1.04
C THR A 105 4.74 -11.65 2.26
N PHE A 106 4.84 -12.23 3.46
CA PHE A 106 4.26 -11.69 4.69
C PHE A 106 2.79 -11.26 4.51
N GLU A 107 2.46 -9.99 4.74
CA GLU A 107 1.12 -9.42 4.54
C GLU A 107 0.78 -9.13 3.06
N ALA A 108 1.78 -9.11 2.18
CA ALA A 108 1.61 -8.95 0.74
C ALA A 108 1.39 -10.30 0.04
N ARG A 109 1.05 -10.23 -1.26
CA ARG A 109 0.93 -11.40 -2.13
C ARG A 109 1.16 -11.01 -3.59
N PHE A 110 1.59 -11.95 -4.41
CA PHE A 110 1.55 -11.83 -5.86
C PHE A 110 0.12 -11.99 -6.37
N GLY A 111 -0.25 -11.13 -7.31
CA GLY A 111 -1.53 -11.13 -8.02
C GLY A 111 -1.37 -10.65 -9.47
N ILE A 112 -2.49 -10.57 -10.19
CA ILE A 112 -2.52 -10.07 -11.57
C ILE A 112 -3.53 -8.93 -11.66
N ILE A 113 -3.10 -7.80 -12.22
CA ILE A 113 -3.95 -6.64 -12.55
C ILE A 113 -3.63 -6.24 -13.99
N GLU A 114 -4.64 -6.20 -14.86
CA GLU A 114 -4.51 -5.74 -16.27
C GLU A 114 -3.27 -6.32 -16.99
N ASP A 115 -3.16 -7.65 -17.03
CA ASP A 115 -2.03 -8.36 -17.66
C ASP A 115 -0.66 -7.98 -17.08
N LYS A 116 -0.60 -7.62 -15.80
CA LYS A 116 0.64 -7.39 -15.07
C LYS A 116 0.64 -8.19 -13.79
N VAL A 117 1.72 -8.91 -13.55
CA VAL A 117 1.99 -9.48 -12.23
C VAL A 117 2.37 -8.34 -11.30
N VAL A 118 1.68 -8.28 -10.17
CA VAL A 118 1.90 -7.27 -9.13
C VAL A 118 2.19 -7.95 -7.80
N VAL A 119 2.99 -7.29 -6.96
CA VAL A 119 2.97 -7.51 -5.51
C VAL A 119 1.95 -6.54 -4.94
N ILE A 120 1.01 -7.03 -4.13
CA ILE A 120 -0.09 -6.21 -3.58
C ILE A 120 -0.37 -6.55 -2.12
N SER A 121 -0.72 -5.53 -1.36
CA SER A 121 -1.40 -5.67 -0.07
C SER A 121 -2.56 -4.68 0.02
N THR A 122 -3.68 -5.14 0.59
CA THR A 122 -4.89 -4.34 0.80
C THR A 122 -5.44 -4.63 2.18
N ARG A 123 -5.84 -3.57 2.89
CA ARG A 123 -6.52 -3.67 4.18
C ARG A 123 -7.51 -2.52 4.35
N THR A 124 -8.52 -2.73 5.18
CA THR A 124 -9.38 -1.67 5.72
C THR A 124 -8.60 -0.73 6.64
N LEU A 125 -9.07 0.51 6.80
CA LEU A 125 -8.47 1.48 7.72
C LEU A 125 -8.84 1.23 9.19
N ALA A 126 -9.88 0.45 9.44
CA ALA A 126 -10.26 0.03 10.79
C ALA A 126 -9.07 -0.46 11.61
N GLU A 127 -8.77 0.25 12.71
CA GLU A 127 -7.68 -0.05 13.66
C GLU A 127 -6.27 -0.08 13.04
N LEU A 128 -6.08 0.50 11.85
CA LEU A 128 -4.81 0.50 11.16
C LEU A 128 -3.84 1.45 11.85
N SER A 129 -2.79 0.93 12.49
CA SER A 129 -1.82 1.79 13.18
C SER A 129 -0.82 2.44 12.21
N PRO A 130 -0.16 3.55 12.61
CA PRO A 130 0.87 4.19 11.80
C PRO A 130 2.03 3.26 11.42
N GLY A 131 2.41 2.39 12.36
CA GLY A 131 3.44 1.38 12.13
C GLY A 131 3.02 0.33 11.09
N GLU A 132 1.74 -0.03 11.05
CA GLU A 132 1.21 -0.95 10.04
C GLU A 132 1.16 -0.29 8.66
N VAL A 133 0.78 0.99 8.55
CA VAL A 133 0.85 1.74 7.28
C VAL A 133 2.28 1.71 6.74
N SER A 134 3.26 2.11 7.56
CA SER A 134 4.68 2.11 7.19
C SER A 134 5.18 0.72 6.76
N ARG A 135 4.79 -0.31 7.52
CA ARG A 135 5.15 -1.70 7.25
C ARG A 135 4.56 -2.19 5.92
N LEU A 136 3.29 -1.93 5.65
CA LEU A 136 2.63 -2.35 4.41
C LEU A 136 3.30 -1.75 3.18
N ILE A 137 3.60 -0.44 3.21
CA ILE A 137 4.27 0.25 2.11
C ILE A 137 5.67 -0.33 1.89
N THR A 138 6.45 -0.44 2.97
CA THR A 138 7.83 -0.95 2.91
C THR A 138 7.88 -2.39 2.39
N ILE A 139 7.01 -3.28 2.88
CA ILE A 139 7.00 -4.69 2.50
C ILE A 139 6.70 -4.85 1.01
N VAL A 140 5.69 -4.14 0.50
CA VAL A 140 5.36 -4.21 -0.93
C VAL A 140 6.52 -3.69 -1.78
N ALA A 141 7.09 -2.53 -1.41
CA ALA A 141 8.22 -1.95 -2.14
C ALA A 141 9.44 -2.89 -2.16
N THR A 142 9.85 -3.40 -1.00
CA THR A 142 11.01 -4.29 -0.87
C THR A 142 10.78 -5.66 -1.55
N ILE A 143 9.60 -6.26 -1.44
CA ILE A 143 9.33 -7.53 -2.13
C ILE A 143 9.32 -7.32 -3.65
N ALA A 144 8.72 -6.24 -4.13
CA ALA A 144 8.69 -5.96 -5.56
C ALA A 144 10.10 -5.76 -6.13
N ASP A 145 10.90 -4.90 -5.51
CA ASP A 145 12.29 -4.63 -5.89
C ASP A 145 13.20 -5.87 -5.84
N ASN A 146 12.98 -6.76 -4.86
CA ASN A 146 13.78 -7.99 -4.76
C ASN A 146 13.41 -9.04 -5.83
N ASN A 147 12.24 -8.95 -6.45
CA ASN A 147 11.72 -10.01 -7.33
C ASN A 147 11.58 -9.58 -8.79
N ASP A 148 11.50 -8.29 -9.12
CA ASP A 148 11.24 -7.81 -10.48
C ASP A 148 12.31 -8.27 -11.49
N GLU A 149 13.59 -8.07 -11.22
CA GLU A 149 14.68 -8.44 -12.11
C GLU A 149 14.77 -9.96 -12.29
N ALA A 150 14.57 -10.72 -11.20
CA ALA A 150 14.60 -12.18 -11.23
C ALA A 150 13.45 -12.75 -12.06
N LEU A 151 12.24 -12.24 -11.86
CA LEU A 151 11.06 -12.64 -12.62
C LEU A 151 11.19 -12.24 -14.10
N GLN A 152 11.67 -11.02 -14.37
CA GLN A 152 11.89 -10.53 -15.73
C GLN A 152 12.97 -11.35 -16.46
N SER A 153 14.04 -11.75 -15.77
CA SER A 153 15.12 -12.55 -16.35
C SER A 153 14.68 -13.99 -16.68
N GLU A 154 13.88 -14.62 -15.81
CA GLU A 154 13.45 -16.00 -16.00
C GLU A 154 12.22 -16.12 -16.92
N PHE A 155 11.24 -15.24 -16.74
CA PHE A 155 9.90 -15.35 -17.35
C PHE A 155 9.58 -14.19 -18.30
N GLY A 156 10.39 -13.14 -18.36
CA GLY A 156 10.18 -12.03 -19.29
C GLY A 156 10.24 -12.47 -20.76
N LEU A 157 9.41 -11.85 -21.59
CA LEU A 157 9.57 -11.91 -23.04
C LEU A 157 10.73 -10.98 -23.43
N ALA A 158 11.64 -11.50 -24.25
CA ALA A 158 12.79 -10.75 -24.79
C ALA A 158 12.35 -9.66 -25.78
#